data_AF-A0A2H0TBG9-F1
#
_entry.id   AF-A0A2H0TBG9-F1
#
_cell.length_a   1.000
_cell.length_b   1.000
_cell.length_c   1.000
_cell.angle_alpha   90.00
_cell.angle_beta   90.00
_cell.angle_gamma   90.00
#
_symmetry.space_group_name_H-M   'P 1'
#
loop_
_entity.id
_entity.type
_entity.pdbx_description
1 polymer ?
#
loop_
_entity_poly.entity_id
_entity_poly.type
_entity_poly.pdbx_seq_one_letter_code
_entity_poly.pdbx_strand_id
1 'polypeptide(L)'
;MKKILFYILIIIMLVGISTPVYAEDPVTPPDTNYTLLTPLPCEQGTANCETGQFTKFDPNQDKALGSYLNIMIKIFIGICAVLAMVMIVLGGLEYMTSELISSKESGKHKITGAVFGLIIALGSYALLNTINPDLLKTDVEIAGVTIQVELEPEFGVTTETITLQSNNGPVTLRACDESQMVTIQAFGKNVTVYKGIANSLKRISTRWEASRKDIRYPINSIYGYNCRKVTGKQDAWSAHAFGLAVDINPNTNPYGEELQEDLPSGFPALFTSEGWGWGGNWVNIKDPMHFSKYPPAEGGNGQVEL
;
A
#
# COMPACT_ATOMS: atom_id res chain seq x y z
N MET A 1 -37.75 24.94 -65.43
CA MET A 1 -36.97 23.95 -64.64
C MET A 1 -35.81 24.56 -63.84
N LYS A 2 -35.05 25.55 -64.35
CA LYS A 2 -33.92 26.18 -63.60
C LYS A 2 -34.30 26.89 -62.28
N LYS A 3 -35.48 27.50 -62.18
CA LYS A 3 -35.91 28.20 -60.94
C LYS A 3 -36.29 27.24 -59.80
N ILE A 4 -36.87 26.08 -60.13
CA ILE A 4 -37.25 25.05 -59.15
C ILE A 4 -36.00 24.38 -58.55
N LEU A 5 -34.97 24.15 -59.37
CA LEU A 5 -33.70 23.58 -58.90
C LEU A 5 -32.96 24.51 -57.92
N PHE A 6 -33.09 25.83 -58.10
CA PHE A 6 -32.47 26.83 -57.21
C PHE A 6 -33.14 26.89 -55.84
N TYR A 7 -34.48 26.78 -55.77
CA TYR A 7 -35.20 26.73 -54.49
C TYR A 7 -34.98 25.42 -53.73
N ILE A 8 -34.82 24.29 -54.44
CA ILE A 8 -34.49 23.00 -53.81
C ILE A 8 -33.07 23.03 -53.21
N LEU A 9 -32.10 23.68 -53.86
CA LEU A 9 -30.75 23.81 -53.33
C LEU A 9 -30.70 24.71 -52.07
N ILE A 10 -31.48 25.79 -52.05
CA ILE A 10 -31.58 26.69 -50.89
C ILE A 10 -32.24 26.00 -49.69
N ILE A 11 -33.27 25.18 -49.92
CA ILE A 11 -33.92 24.39 -48.86
C ILE A 11 -32.97 23.33 -48.29
N ILE A 12 -32.17 22.67 -49.13
CA ILE A 12 -31.16 21.69 -48.66
C ILE A 12 -30.04 22.37 -47.86
N MET A 13 -29.67 23.61 -48.22
CA MET A 13 -28.67 24.39 -47.49
C MET A 13 -29.18 24.94 -46.14
N LEU A 14 -30.48 25.19 -46.02
CA LEU A 14 -31.11 25.65 -44.76
C LEU A 14 -31.41 24.52 -43.75
N VAL A 15 -31.55 23.28 -44.21
CA VAL A 15 -31.83 22.12 -43.32
C VAL A 15 -30.54 21.42 -42.83
N GLY A 16 -29.37 21.80 -43.37
CA GLY A 16 -28.09 21.13 -43.10
C GLY A 16 -27.33 21.55 -41.84
N ILE A 17 -27.85 22.44 -40.97
CA ILE A 17 -27.12 22.96 -39.80
C ILE A 17 -27.94 22.86 -38.51
N SER A 18 -28.44 21.67 -38.21
CA SER A 18 -28.88 21.34 -36.85
C SER A 18 -28.55 19.89 -36.54
N THR A 19 -27.27 19.55 -36.48
CA THR A 19 -26.88 18.42 -35.64
C THR A 19 -27.02 18.88 -34.19
N PRO A 20 -27.80 18.20 -33.34
CA PRO A 20 -27.73 18.46 -31.92
C PRO A 20 -26.27 18.18 -31.51
N VAL A 21 -25.58 19.22 -31.04
CA VAL A 21 -24.39 19.04 -30.23
C VAL A 21 -24.90 18.31 -28.99
N TYR A 22 -24.68 17.00 -28.92
CA TYR A 22 -24.67 16.35 -27.63
C TYR A 22 -23.45 16.94 -26.92
N ALA A 23 -23.70 17.85 -25.97
CA ALA A 23 -22.78 18.02 -24.88
C ALA A 23 -22.65 16.64 -24.25
N GLU A 24 -21.45 16.07 -24.26
CA GLU A 24 -21.15 15.01 -23.31
C GLU A 24 -21.47 15.61 -21.94
N ASP A 25 -22.44 14.99 -21.24
CA ASP A 25 -22.70 15.34 -19.85
C ASP A 25 -21.34 15.35 -19.13
N PRO A 26 -21.01 16.39 -18.34
CA PRO A 26 -19.80 16.34 -17.55
C PRO A 26 -19.87 15.03 -16.77
N VAL A 27 -18.89 14.15 -16.98
CA VAL A 27 -18.71 12.94 -16.19
C VAL A 27 -18.47 13.46 -14.79
N THR A 28 -19.56 13.64 -14.04
CA THR A 28 -19.52 13.89 -12.62
C THR A 28 -18.75 12.70 -12.06
N PRO A 29 -17.71 12.95 -11.24
CA PRO A 29 -17.01 11.87 -10.56
C PRO A 29 -18.07 10.93 -9.98
N PRO A 30 -17.96 9.60 -10.14
CA PRO A 30 -18.93 8.69 -9.57
C PRO A 30 -19.09 9.07 -8.09
N ASP A 31 -20.32 9.41 -7.69
CA ASP A 31 -20.62 9.78 -6.30
C ASP A 31 -20.19 8.56 -5.46
N THR A 32 -19.06 8.67 -4.78
CA THR A 32 -18.53 7.57 -3.96
C THR A 32 -19.39 7.34 -2.73
N ASN A 33 -20.38 8.21 -2.49
CA ASN A 33 -21.28 8.12 -1.38
C ASN A 33 -22.38 7.09 -1.65
N TYR A 34 -22.53 6.17 -0.70
CA TYR A 34 -23.67 5.28 -0.67
C TYR A 34 -24.90 6.03 -0.15
N THR A 35 -25.97 6.10 -0.95
CA THR A 35 -27.25 6.65 -0.50
C THR A 35 -28.05 5.57 0.22
N LEU A 36 -28.47 5.84 1.45
CA LEU A 36 -29.26 4.90 2.24
C LEU A 36 -30.66 4.72 1.64
N LEU A 37 -31.16 3.48 1.66
CA LEU A 37 -32.53 3.16 1.22
C LEU A 37 -33.60 3.83 2.10
N THR A 38 -33.24 4.22 3.32
CA THR A 38 -34.11 4.94 4.24
C THR A 38 -33.27 5.89 5.09
N PRO A 39 -33.65 7.18 5.18
CA PRO A 39 -32.98 8.13 6.06
C PRO A 39 -33.04 7.65 7.51
N LEU A 40 -31.88 7.53 8.15
CA LEU A 40 -31.81 7.12 9.56
C LEU A 40 -31.84 8.35 10.47
N PRO A 41 -32.52 8.29 11.62
CA PRO A 41 -32.47 9.39 12.59
C PRO A 41 -31.07 9.50 13.18
N CYS A 42 -30.54 10.73 13.24
CA CYS A 42 -29.23 11.03 13.82
C CYS A 42 -29.29 12.30 14.67
N GLU A 43 -28.31 12.45 15.55
CA GLU A 43 -28.18 13.60 16.46
C GLU A 43 -27.46 14.74 15.71
N GLN A 44 -27.99 15.96 15.78
CA GLN A 44 -27.39 17.09 15.05
C GLN A 44 -25.96 17.35 15.53
N GLY A 45 -25.02 17.45 14.59
CA GLY A 45 -23.59 17.63 14.87
C GLY A 45 -22.76 16.34 14.83
N THR A 46 -23.37 15.16 14.59
CA THR A 46 -22.60 13.94 14.28
C THR A 46 -22.18 13.92 12.80
N ALA A 47 -21.03 13.31 12.50
CA ALA A 47 -20.54 13.16 11.13
C ALA A 47 -21.63 12.55 10.21
N ASN A 48 -21.84 13.17 9.04
CA ASN A 48 -22.85 12.83 8.02
C ASN A 48 -24.33 13.01 8.40
N CYS A 49 -24.62 13.68 9.51
CA CYS A 49 -25.99 14.01 9.89
C CYS A 49 -26.40 15.37 9.32
N GLU A 50 -27.16 15.38 8.23
CA GLU A 50 -27.75 16.60 7.69
C GLU A 50 -29.19 16.73 8.18
N THR A 51 -29.54 17.87 8.78
CA THR A 51 -30.91 18.17 9.26
C THR A 51 -31.54 17.08 10.16
N GLY A 52 -30.73 16.32 10.92
CA GLY A 52 -31.20 15.25 11.80
C GLY A 52 -31.47 13.91 11.07
N GLN A 53 -31.08 13.82 9.80
CA GLN A 53 -31.20 12.64 8.96
C GLN A 53 -29.83 12.23 8.38
N PHE A 54 -29.49 10.97 8.55
CA PHE A 54 -28.34 10.34 7.93
C PHE A 54 -28.82 9.71 6.61
N THR A 55 -28.49 10.34 5.49
CA THR A 55 -29.00 10.00 4.15
C THR A 55 -27.93 9.46 3.21
N LYS A 56 -26.69 9.91 3.39
CA LYS A 56 -25.53 9.50 2.61
C LYS A 56 -24.41 9.00 3.52
N PHE A 57 -23.82 7.87 3.16
CA PHE A 57 -22.64 7.28 3.80
C PHE A 57 -21.45 7.47 2.86
N ASP A 58 -20.46 8.25 3.28
CA ASP A 58 -19.18 8.38 2.57
C ASP A 58 -18.19 7.33 3.13
N PRO A 59 -17.83 6.28 2.36
CA PRO A 59 -16.86 5.29 2.80
C PRO A 59 -15.43 5.85 2.94
N ASN A 60 -15.13 6.99 2.32
CA ASN A 60 -13.79 7.59 2.32
C ASN A 60 -13.60 8.62 3.44
N GLN A 61 -14.64 8.92 4.21
CA GLN A 61 -14.57 9.82 5.34
C GLN A 61 -13.92 9.13 6.54
N ASP A 62 -13.08 9.88 7.27
CA ASP A 62 -12.51 9.42 8.54
C ASP A 62 -13.60 8.93 9.48
N LYS A 63 -13.42 7.70 9.99
CA LYS A 63 -14.30 7.06 10.98
C LYS A 63 -15.74 6.80 10.49
N ALA A 64 -15.95 6.69 9.18
CA ALA A 64 -17.27 6.43 8.58
C ALA A 64 -17.97 5.21 9.21
N LEU A 65 -17.28 4.08 9.34
CA LEU A 65 -17.82 2.87 9.97
C LEU A 65 -18.17 3.08 11.45
N GLY A 66 -17.32 3.80 12.18
CA GLY A 66 -17.52 4.12 13.59
C GLY A 66 -18.78 4.94 13.82
N SER A 67 -18.98 5.99 13.00
CA SER A 67 -20.18 6.82 13.02
C SER A 67 -21.44 5.98 12.76
N TYR A 68 -21.42 5.12 11.74
CA TYR A 68 -22.56 4.26 11.41
C TYR A 68 -22.93 3.29 12.53
N LEU A 69 -21.95 2.58 13.11
CA LEU A 69 -22.19 1.60 14.17
C LEU A 69 -22.69 2.24 15.47
N ASN A 70 -22.20 3.44 15.80
CA ASN A 70 -22.67 4.18 16.97
C ASN A 70 -24.17 4.57 16.83
N ILE A 71 -24.58 5.05 15.65
CA ILE A 71 -25.98 5.35 15.33
C ILE A 71 -26.84 4.08 15.46
N MET A 72 -26.37 2.95 14.94
CA MET A 72 -27.09 1.68 15.03
C MET A 72 -27.30 1.20 16.46
N ILE A 73 -26.26 1.24 17.31
CA ILE A 73 -26.37 0.86 18.72
C ILE A 73 -27.41 1.72 19.44
N LYS A 74 -27.42 3.04 19.21
CA LYS A 74 -28.44 3.95 19.78
C LYS A 74 -29.86 3.57 19.33
N ILE A 75 -30.06 3.26 18.04
CA ILE A 75 -31.36 2.84 17.49
C ILE A 75 -31.80 1.51 18.12
N PHE A 76 -30.90 0.53 18.26
CA PHE A 76 -31.21 -0.75 18.91
C PHE A 76 -31.67 -0.57 20.35
N ILE A 77 -30.98 0.25 21.14
CA ILE A 77 -31.39 0.56 22.52
C ILE A 77 -32.78 1.24 22.54
N GLY A 78 -33.04 2.14 21.59
CA GLY A 78 -34.35 2.77 21.42
C GLY A 78 -35.47 1.76 21.12
N ILE A 79 -35.24 0.82 20.20
CA ILE A 79 -36.20 -0.26 19.89
C ILE A 79 -36.44 -1.14 21.10
N CYS A 80 -35.37 -1.53 21.82
CA CYS A 80 -35.48 -2.30 23.05
C CYS A 80 -36.33 -1.59 24.11
N ALA A 81 -36.18 -0.27 24.26
CA ALA A 81 -36.96 0.52 25.21
C ALA A 81 -38.45 0.55 24.85
N VAL A 82 -38.79 0.74 23.57
CA VAL A 82 -40.19 0.74 23.09
C VAL A 82 -40.82 -0.64 23.29
N LEU A 83 -40.12 -1.71 22.92
CA LEU A 83 -40.60 -3.08 23.11
C LEU A 83 -40.79 -3.43 24.60
N ALA A 84 -39.84 -3.02 25.45
CA ALA A 84 -39.96 -3.21 26.89
C ALA A 84 -41.19 -2.49 27.44
N MET A 85 -41.43 -1.24 27.02
CA MET A 85 -42.62 -0.48 27.42
C MET A 85 -43.92 -1.20 27.03
N VAL A 86 -44.02 -1.68 25.79
CA VAL A 86 -45.21 -2.43 25.33
C VAL A 86 -45.44 -3.69 26.16
N MET A 87 -44.38 -4.46 26.43
CA MET A 87 -44.48 -5.69 27.23
C MET A 87 -44.83 -5.44 28.69
N ILE A 88 -44.34 -4.33 29.27
CA ILE A 88 -44.72 -3.89 30.62
C ILE A 88 -46.20 -3.51 30.66
N VAL A 89 -46.70 -2.78 29.67
CA VAL A 89 -48.13 -2.41 29.59
C VAL A 89 -49.01 -3.65 29.44
N LEU A 90 -48.68 -4.55 28.51
CA LEU A 90 -49.45 -5.78 28.29
C LEU A 90 -49.42 -6.71 29.50
N GLY A 91 -48.25 -6.89 30.12
CA GLY A 91 -48.11 -7.69 31.35
C GLY A 91 -48.82 -7.04 32.55
N GLY A 92 -48.80 -5.71 32.64
CA GLY A 92 -49.50 -4.95 33.68
C GLY A 92 -51.02 -5.06 33.55
N LEU A 93 -51.55 -4.94 32.33
CA LEU A 93 -52.97 -5.17 32.06
C LEU A 93 -53.37 -6.61 32.40
N GLU A 94 -52.62 -7.61 31.93
CA GLU A 94 -52.90 -9.03 32.21
C GLU A 94 -52.87 -9.33 33.72
N TYR A 95 -51.94 -8.74 34.47
CA TYR A 95 -51.84 -8.92 35.92
C TYR A 95 -53.03 -8.31 36.67
N MET A 96 -53.50 -7.13 36.26
CA MET A 96 -54.58 -6.41 36.94
C MET A 96 -55.98 -6.95 36.59
N THR A 97 -56.19 -7.41 35.36
CA THR A 97 -57.52 -7.81 34.89
C THR A 97 -57.81 -9.30 35.05
N SER A 98 -56.80 -10.13 35.31
CA SER A 98 -56.99 -11.57 35.43
C SER A 98 -57.28 -12.02 36.86
N GLU A 99 -58.29 -12.85 37.05
CA GLU A 99 -58.59 -13.50 38.34
C GLU A 99 -57.82 -14.82 38.53
N LEU A 100 -57.36 -15.43 37.44
CA LEU A 100 -56.60 -16.69 37.46
C LEU A 100 -55.15 -16.46 37.91
N ILE A 101 -54.70 -17.28 38.87
CA ILE A 101 -53.33 -17.26 39.39
C ILE A 101 -52.30 -17.47 38.25
N SER A 102 -52.60 -18.37 37.32
CA SER A 102 -51.73 -18.65 36.16
C SER A 102 -51.54 -17.43 35.24
N SER A 103 -52.60 -16.67 34.96
CA SER A 103 -52.51 -15.45 34.14
C SER A 103 -51.77 -14.33 34.87
N LYS A 104 -51.89 -14.26 36.20
CA LYS A 104 -51.09 -13.32 37.02
C LYS A 104 -49.60 -13.67 36.97
N GLU A 105 -49.26 -14.94 37.02
CA GLU A 105 -47.89 -15.43 36.87
C GLU A 105 -47.34 -15.08 35.47
N SER A 106 -48.10 -15.31 34.40
CA SER A 106 -47.78 -14.90 33.03
C SER A 106 -47.53 -13.39 32.89
N GLY A 107 -48.43 -12.55 33.43
CA GLY A 107 -48.28 -11.09 33.41
C GLY A 107 -47.01 -10.64 34.15
N LYS A 108 -46.71 -11.25 35.30
CA LYS A 108 -45.47 -11.01 36.04
C LYS A 108 -44.23 -11.44 35.24
N HIS A 109 -44.27 -12.57 34.54
CA HIS A 109 -43.17 -13.00 33.66
C HIS A 109 -42.92 -12.02 32.51
N LYS A 110 -43.97 -11.47 31.89
CA LYS A 110 -43.83 -10.45 30.83
C LYS A 110 -43.18 -9.17 31.34
N ILE A 111 -43.61 -8.68 32.50
CA ILE A 111 -43.03 -7.49 33.13
C ILE A 111 -41.56 -7.74 33.51
N THR A 112 -41.29 -8.83 34.22
CA THR A 112 -39.93 -9.15 34.69
C THR A 112 -38.98 -9.40 33.52
N GLY A 113 -39.41 -10.14 32.49
CA GLY A 113 -38.62 -10.36 31.27
C GLY A 113 -38.29 -9.07 30.52
N ALA A 114 -39.27 -8.16 30.40
CA ALA A 114 -39.05 -6.86 29.77
C ALA A 114 -38.07 -5.98 30.58
N VAL A 115 -38.20 -5.95 31.90
CA VAL A 115 -37.31 -5.19 32.79
C VAL A 115 -35.89 -5.75 32.76
N PHE A 116 -35.71 -7.06 32.90
CA PHE A 116 -34.39 -7.69 32.82
C PHE A 116 -33.76 -7.53 31.44
N GLY A 117 -34.53 -7.65 30.35
CA GLY A 117 -34.04 -7.40 29.00
C GLY A 117 -33.53 -5.98 28.82
N LEU A 118 -34.27 -4.98 29.30
CA LEU A 118 -33.85 -3.58 29.26
C LEU A 118 -32.63 -3.32 30.15
N ILE A 119 -32.57 -3.90 31.35
CA ILE A 119 -31.41 -3.81 32.25
C ILE A 119 -30.17 -4.44 31.61
N ILE A 120 -30.29 -5.57 30.91
CA ILE A 120 -29.16 -6.19 30.21
C ILE A 120 -28.69 -5.30 29.06
N ALA A 121 -29.60 -4.73 28.28
CA ALA A 121 -29.24 -3.84 27.17
C ALA A 121 -28.53 -2.56 27.66
N LEU A 122 -29.12 -1.87 28.65
CA LEU A 122 -28.53 -0.67 29.25
C LEU A 122 -27.27 -0.99 30.07
N GLY A 123 -27.27 -2.12 30.76
CA GLY A 123 -26.14 -2.61 31.54
C GLY A 123 -24.94 -2.96 30.67
N SER A 124 -25.16 -3.56 29.50
CA SER A 124 -24.09 -3.83 28.53
C SER A 124 -23.45 -2.54 28.02
N TYR A 125 -24.28 -1.54 27.68
CA TYR A 125 -23.80 -0.22 27.29
C TYR A 125 -23.04 0.48 28.45
N ALA A 126 -23.62 0.49 29.65
CA ALA A 126 -23.04 1.13 30.83
C ALA A 126 -21.73 0.47 31.27
N LEU A 127 -21.64 -0.87 31.19
CA LEU A 127 -20.43 -1.63 31.51
C LEU A 127 -19.29 -1.23 30.56
N LEU A 128 -19.55 -1.23 29.25
CA LEU A 128 -18.56 -0.81 28.25
C LEU A 128 -18.14 0.64 28.47
N ASN A 129 -19.10 1.54 28.68
CA ASN A 129 -18.84 2.96 28.94
C ASN A 129 -18.05 3.21 30.23
N THR A 130 -18.21 2.36 31.24
CA THR A 130 -17.52 2.49 32.54
C THR A 130 -16.10 1.92 32.49
N ILE A 131 -15.90 0.78 31.82
CA ILE A 131 -14.57 0.15 31.70
C ILE A 131 -13.68 1.02 30.82
N ASN A 132 -14.17 1.37 29.63
CA ASN A 132 -13.48 2.28 28.73
C ASN A 132 -14.48 2.84 27.71
N PRO A 133 -14.78 4.16 27.73
CA PRO A 133 -15.69 4.77 26.76
C PRO A 133 -15.20 4.63 25.31
N ASP A 134 -13.91 4.36 25.08
CA ASP A 134 -13.37 4.09 23.75
C ASP A 134 -13.81 2.73 23.19
N LEU A 135 -14.30 1.80 24.01
CA LEU A 135 -14.89 0.55 23.52
C LEU A 135 -16.23 0.77 22.80
N LEU A 136 -16.83 1.94 23.00
CA LEU A 136 -18.02 2.40 22.27
C LEU A 136 -17.66 3.26 21.05
N LYS A 137 -16.38 3.60 20.89
CA LYS A 137 -15.85 4.25 19.69
C LYS A 137 -15.40 3.15 18.73
N THR A 138 -16.22 2.84 17.74
CA THR A 138 -15.86 1.87 16.69
C THR A 138 -15.04 2.50 15.58
N ASP A 139 -14.13 3.41 15.96
CA ASP A 139 -13.22 4.08 15.06
C ASP A 139 -12.14 3.06 14.67
N VAL A 140 -12.36 2.38 13.55
CA VAL A 140 -11.34 1.51 12.97
C VAL A 140 -10.34 2.40 12.24
N GLU A 141 -9.24 2.74 12.89
CA GLU A 141 -8.05 3.25 12.22
C GLU A 141 -7.40 2.08 11.48
N ILE A 142 -7.88 1.79 10.27
CA ILE A 142 -7.07 1.04 9.33
C ILE A 142 -5.98 2.02 8.93
N ALA A 143 -4.79 1.86 9.53
CA ALA A 143 -3.61 2.54 9.04
C ALA A 143 -3.56 2.25 7.55
N GLY A 144 -3.82 3.28 6.74
CA GLY A 144 -3.64 3.20 5.31
C GLY A 144 -2.18 2.84 5.12
N VAL A 145 -1.91 1.55 4.95
CA VAL A 145 -0.63 1.13 4.40
C VAL A 145 -0.73 1.65 2.99
N THR A 146 -0.17 2.85 2.78
CA THR A 146 0.28 3.22 1.47
C THR A 146 1.26 2.12 1.12
N ILE A 147 0.76 1.11 0.41
CA ILE A 147 1.62 0.32 -0.45
C ILE A 147 2.12 1.40 -1.40
N GLN A 148 3.26 1.99 -1.04
CA GLN A 148 4.18 2.47 -2.04
C GLN A 148 4.38 1.20 -2.87
N VAL A 149 3.63 1.10 -3.96
CA VAL A 149 4.16 0.37 -5.09
C VAL A 149 5.37 1.22 -5.43
N GLU A 150 6.50 0.90 -4.78
CA GLU A 150 7.80 1.12 -5.35
C GLU A 150 7.67 0.43 -6.69
N LEU A 151 7.23 1.21 -7.69
CA LEU A 151 7.37 0.84 -9.08
C LEU A 151 8.79 0.34 -9.14
N GLU A 152 8.92 -0.93 -9.53
CA GLU A 152 10.17 -1.66 -9.78
C GLU A 152 11.35 -0.69 -9.76
N PRO A 153 12.36 -0.86 -8.89
CA PRO A 153 13.51 0.02 -8.97
C PRO A 153 13.92 0.12 -10.43
N GLU A 154 13.85 1.33 -10.98
CA GLU A 154 14.07 1.54 -12.40
C GLU A 154 15.45 0.97 -12.69
N PHE A 155 15.52 -0.26 -13.23
CA PHE A 155 16.81 -0.93 -13.31
C PHE A 155 17.71 -0.12 -14.21
N GLY A 156 18.88 0.23 -13.68
CA GLY A 156 19.84 1.10 -14.34
C GLY A 156 19.59 2.59 -14.17
N VAL A 157 20.53 3.35 -14.72
CA VAL A 157 20.59 4.80 -14.59
C VAL A 157 20.13 5.42 -15.90
N THR A 158 19.06 6.21 -15.86
CA THR A 158 18.51 6.89 -17.05
C THR A 158 19.41 8.04 -17.54
N THR A 159 20.33 8.52 -16.69
CA THR A 159 21.32 9.54 -17.01
C THR A 159 22.69 8.95 -17.28
N GLU A 160 23.48 9.58 -18.16
CA GLU A 160 24.89 9.20 -18.39
C GLU A 160 25.79 9.57 -17.21
N THR A 161 25.35 10.48 -16.35
CA THR A 161 26.10 10.92 -15.17
C THR A 161 25.27 10.82 -13.90
N ILE A 162 25.93 10.45 -12.79
CA ILE A 162 25.32 10.36 -11.46
C ILE A 162 26.19 11.08 -10.44
N THR A 163 25.58 11.58 -9.38
CA THR A 163 26.30 12.19 -8.26
C THR A 163 26.11 11.33 -7.01
N LEU A 164 27.22 10.87 -6.44
CA LEU A 164 27.25 10.08 -5.21
C LEU A 164 27.84 10.90 -4.06
N GLN A 165 27.54 10.51 -2.84
CA GLN A 165 28.11 11.13 -1.64
C GLN A 165 29.40 10.39 -1.24
N SER A 166 30.45 11.16 -0.95
CA SER A 166 31.71 10.65 -0.41
C SER A 166 32.09 11.39 0.87
N ASN A 167 33.01 10.80 1.63
CA ASN A 167 33.61 11.40 2.83
C ASN A 167 34.23 12.79 2.56
N ASN A 168 34.67 13.04 1.32
CA ASN A 168 35.28 14.30 0.88
C ASN A 168 34.32 15.21 0.10
N GLY A 169 33.01 14.92 0.14
CA GLY A 169 31.97 15.66 -0.58
C GLY A 169 31.38 14.91 -1.78
N PRO A 170 30.47 15.55 -2.54
CA PRO A 170 29.82 14.92 -3.69
C PRO A 170 30.79 14.61 -4.82
N VAL A 171 30.60 13.46 -5.48
CA VAL A 171 31.43 13.01 -6.61
C VAL A 171 30.54 12.65 -7.79
N THR A 172 30.88 13.17 -8.97
CA THR A 172 30.18 12.84 -10.21
C THR A 172 30.87 11.68 -10.93
N LEU A 173 30.09 10.65 -11.26
CA LEU A 173 30.51 9.52 -12.09
C LEU A 173 29.87 9.63 -13.46
N ARG A 174 30.60 9.15 -14.47
CA ARG A 174 30.09 9.07 -15.83
C ARG A 174 30.09 7.60 -16.27
N ALA A 175 29.00 7.18 -16.92
CA ALA A 175 28.92 5.86 -17.51
C ALA A 175 30.05 5.68 -18.51
N CYS A 176 30.69 4.51 -18.46
CA CYS A 176 31.77 4.11 -19.35
C CYS A 176 33.07 4.93 -19.24
N ASP A 177 33.28 5.67 -18.15
CA ASP A 177 34.53 6.39 -17.91
C ASP A 177 35.58 5.51 -17.23
N GLU A 178 36.44 4.89 -18.04
CA GLU A 178 37.51 4.01 -17.56
C GLU A 178 38.56 4.74 -16.69
N SER A 179 38.69 6.06 -16.82
CA SER A 179 39.65 6.83 -16.00
C SER A 179 39.30 6.85 -14.52
N GLN A 180 38.05 6.52 -14.18
CA GLN A 180 37.52 6.45 -12.83
C GLN A 180 37.68 5.04 -12.20
N MET A 181 38.12 4.06 -12.99
CA MET A 181 38.18 2.65 -12.60
C MET A 181 39.54 2.26 -12.00
N VAL A 182 39.52 1.23 -11.18
CA VAL A 182 40.71 0.57 -10.63
C VAL A 182 40.51 -0.94 -10.64
N THR A 183 41.53 -1.68 -11.04
CA THR A 183 41.56 -3.14 -10.89
C THR A 183 42.14 -3.50 -9.54
N ILE A 184 41.39 -4.28 -8.76
CA ILE A 184 41.81 -4.79 -7.46
C ILE A 184 41.72 -6.31 -7.41
N GLN A 185 42.48 -6.93 -6.51
CA GLN A 185 42.25 -8.32 -6.14
C GLN A 185 41.16 -8.38 -5.06
N ALA A 186 40.06 -9.07 -5.37
CA ALA A 186 38.99 -9.40 -4.45
C ALA A 186 38.58 -10.87 -4.67
N PHE A 187 38.35 -11.60 -3.58
CA PHE A 187 37.98 -13.01 -3.60
C PHE A 187 38.96 -13.89 -4.41
N GLY A 188 40.25 -13.54 -4.39
CA GLY A 188 41.30 -14.22 -5.15
C GLY A 188 41.26 -13.99 -6.66
N LYS A 189 40.50 -13.00 -7.15
CA LYS A 189 40.34 -12.69 -8.58
C LYS A 189 40.55 -11.20 -8.83
N ASN A 190 40.99 -10.86 -10.05
CA ASN A 190 41.06 -9.47 -10.48
C ASN A 190 39.67 -8.98 -10.89
N VAL A 191 39.22 -7.89 -10.28
CA VAL A 191 37.95 -7.24 -10.61
C VAL A 191 38.19 -5.75 -10.79
N THR A 192 37.67 -5.19 -11.87
CA THR A 192 37.71 -3.75 -12.16
C THR A 192 36.45 -3.11 -11.61
N VAL A 193 36.60 -2.08 -10.78
CA VAL A 193 35.48 -1.35 -10.15
C VAL A 193 35.81 0.14 -10.06
N TYR A 194 34.84 0.96 -9.72
CA TYR A 194 35.08 2.37 -9.40
C TYR A 194 36.03 2.52 -8.20
N LYS A 195 36.98 3.45 -8.29
CA LYS A 195 37.98 3.69 -7.22
C LYS A 195 37.35 3.92 -5.84
N GLY A 196 36.20 4.58 -5.78
CA GLY A 196 35.53 4.90 -4.51
C GLY A 196 34.84 3.71 -3.83
N ILE A 197 34.66 2.57 -4.49
CA ILE A 197 34.11 1.36 -3.83
C ILE A 197 35.17 0.28 -3.61
N ALA A 198 36.40 0.48 -4.12
CA ALA A 198 37.46 -0.51 -4.07
C ALA A 198 37.81 -0.92 -2.63
N ASN A 199 37.85 0.03 -1.69
CA ASN A 199 38.13 -0.26 -0.28
C ASN A 199 36.99 -1.04 0.38
N SER A 200 35.74 -0.68 0.09
CA SER A 200 34.57 -1.43 0.54
C SER A 200 34.62 -2.88 0.05
N LEU A 201 34.88 -3.10 -1.25
CA LEU A 201 34.97 -4.45 -1.80
C LEU A 201 36.15 -5.26 -1.21
N LYS A 202 37.29 -4.61 -0.93
CA LYS A 202 38.42 -5.26 -0.23
C LYS A 202 38.04 -5.70 1.20
N ARG A 203 37.27 -4.91 1.94
CA ARG A 203 36.79 -5.28 3.28
C ARG A 203 35.85 -6.48 3.21
N ILE A 204 34.93 -6.51 2.24
CA ILE A 204 34.04 -7.66 2.00
C ILE A 204 34.88 -8.91 1.69
N SER A 205 35.84 -8.80 0.76
CA SER A 205 36.75 -9.89 0.41
C SER A 205 37.56 -10.38 1.62
N THR A 206 37.99 -9.49 2.50
CA THR A 206 38.73 -9.84 3.72
C THR A 206 37.85 -10.61 4.71
N ARG A 207 36.59 -10.19 4.88
CA ARG A 207 35.61 -10.91 5.74
C ARG A 207 35.27 -12.30 5.18
N TRP A 208 35.11 -12.41 3.86
CA TRP A 208 34.94 -13.71 3.21
C TRP A 208 36.17 -14.62 3.40
N GLU A 209 37.38 -14.08 3.25
CA GLU A 209 38.63 -14.82 3.45
C GLU A 209 38.82 -15.24 4.93
N ALA A 210 38.31 -14.47 5.89
CA ALA A 210 38.33 -14.83 7.30
C ALA A 210 37.39 -16.01 7.65
N SER A 211 36.45 -16.37 6.76
CA SER A 211 35.55 -17.49 6.96
C SER A 211 36.29 -18.84 6.90
N ARG A 212 35.87 -19.81 7.72
CA ARG A 212 36.52 -21.13 7.80
C ARG A 212 36.56 -21.80 6.42
N LYS A 213 37.75 -22.25 6.01
CA LYS A 213 38.01 -22.76 4.64
C LYS A 213 37.14 -23.98 4.26
N ASP A 214 36.74 -24.80 5.23
CA ASP A 214 35.93 -26.00 5.03
C ASP A 214 34.47 -25.73 4.65
N ILE A 215 33.97 -24.54 4.97
CA ILE A 215 32.56 -24.13 4.72
C ILE A 215 32.47 -22.83 3.91
N ARG A 216 33.59 -22.32 3.43
CA ARG A 216 33.63 -21.05 2.70
C ARG A 216 32.97 -21.23 1.33
N TYR A 217 32.03 -20.35 1.02
CA TYR A 217 31.39 -20.33 -0.29
C TYR A 217 32.43 -20.11 -1.41
N PRO A 218 32.56 -21.03 -2.38
CA PRO A 218 33.57 -20.92 -3.43
C PRO A 218 33.17 -19.87 -4.47
N ILE A 219 34.00 -18.84 -4.63
CA ILE A 219 33.83 -17.84 -5.70
C ILE A 219 34.64 -18.30 -6.91
N ASN A 220 33.92 -18.81 -7.92
CA ASN A 220 34.46 -19.32 -9.17
C ASN A 220 34.62 -18.22 -10.23
N SER A 221 33.74 -17.22 -10.23
CA SER A 221 33.83 -16.04 -11.08
C SER A 221 33.30 -14.80 -10.36
N ILE A 222 33.91 -13.66 -10.71
CA ILE A 222 33.44 -12.32 -10.33
C ILE A 222 33.55 -11.44 -11.57
N TYR A 223 32.52 -10.66 -11.84
CA TYR A 223 32.51 -9.67 -12.92
C TYR A 223 32.25 -8.29 -12.33
N GLY A 224 32.97 -7.28 -12.79
CA GLY A 224 32.85 -5.91 -12.31
C GLY A 224 32.43 -4.97 -13.45
N TYR A 225 33.19 -3.89 -13.63
CA TYR A 225 32.98 -2.89 -14.67
C TYR A 225 32.76 -3.53 -16.06
N ASN A 226 31.64 -3.14 -16.68
CA ASN A 226 31.27 -3.52 -18.03
C ASN A 226 30.42 -2.38 -18.62
N CYS A 227 30.97 -1.67 -19.59
CA CYS A 227 30.29 -0.57 -20.28
C CYS A 227 29.15 -1.11 -21.14
N ARG A 228 27.93 -1.10 -20.59
CA ARG A 228 26.72 -1.53 -21.30
C ARG A 228 25.46 -0.83 -20.78
N LYS A 229 24.46 -0.79 -21.65
CA LYS A 229 23.07 -0.54 -21.26
C LYS A 229 22.47 -1.77 -20.54
N VAL A 230 21.38 -1.56 -19.81
CA VAL A 230 20.62 -2.66 -19.20
C VAL A 230 20.00 -3.52 -20.29
N THR A 231 20.02 -4.84 -20.10
CA THR A 231 19.45 -5.78 -21.07
C THR A 231 17.95 -5.49 -21.22
N GLY A 232 17.49 -5.26 -22.45
CA GLY A 232 16.07 -4.94 -22.73
C GLY A 232 15.68 -3.48 -22.51
N LYS A 233 16.58 -2.59 -22.04
CA LYS A 233 16.33 -1.15 -21.88
C LYS A 233 17.47 -0.33 -22.49
N GLN A 234 17.25 0.27 -23.66
CA GLN A 234 18.29 1.03 -24.37
C GLN A 234 18.60 2.40 -23.72
N ASP A 235 17.66 2.88 -22.92
CA ASP A 235 17.61 4.19 -22.33
C ASP A 235 18.26 4.20 -20.93
N ALA A 236 18.52 3.04 -20.33
CA ALA A 236 19.10 2.90 -18.99
C ALA A 236 20.50 2.26 -19.02
N TRP A 237 21.45 2.89 -18.34
CA TRP A 237 22.81 2.37 -18.14
C TRP A 237 22.86 1.37 -17.00
N SER A 238 23.61 0.27 -17.15
CA SER A 238 23.82 -0.66 -16.03
C SER A 238 24.72 -0.02 -14.96
N ALA A 239 24.54 -0.34 -13.67
CA ALA A 239 25.51 0.06 -12.65
C ALA A 239 26.92 -0.47 -12.90
N HIS A 240 27.07 -1.56 -13.66
CA HIS A 240 28.37 -2.03 -14.16
C HIS A 240 29.05 -1.00 -15.06
N ALA A 241 28.29 -0.17 -15.78
CA ALA A 241 28.85 0.89 -16.62
C ALA A 241 29.46 2.03 -15.80
N PHE A 242 29.07 2.18 -14.52
CA PHE A 242 29.68 3.13 -13.58
C PHE A 242 30.74 2.46 -12.68
N GLY A 243 30.99 1.16 -12.85
CA GLY A 243 31.86 0.38 -11.98
C GLY A 243 31.33 0.26 -10.55
N LEU A 244 30.02 0.40 -10.34
CA LEU A 244 29.37 0.39 -9.03
C LEU A 244 28.83 -0.98 -8.59
N ALA A 245 28.91 -1.97 -9.47
CA ALA A 245 28.35 -3.29 -9.25
C ALA A 245 29.36 -4.40 -9.50
N VAL A 246 29.12 -5.53 -8.85
CA VAL A 246 29.82 -6.79 -9.10
C VAL A 246 28.84 -7.95 -9.15
N ASP A 247 29.10 -8.91 -10.04
CA ASP A 247 28.32 -10.14 -10.18
C ASP A 247 29.15 -11.33 -9.70
N ILE A 248 28.62 -12.14 -8.78
CA ILE A 248 29.27 -13.30 -8.18
C ILE A 248 28.67 -14.60 -8.74
N ASN A 249 29.53 -15.45 -9.31
CA ASN A 249 29.15 -16.76 -9.86
C ASN A 249 27.86 -16.75 -10.74
N PRO A 250 27.79 -15.95 -11.83
CA PRO A 250 26.59 -15.88 -12.69
C PRO A 250 26.03 -17.22 -13.19
N ASN A 251 26.91 -18.21 -13.39
CA ASN A 251 26.49 -19.51 -13.90
C ASN A 251 25.65 -20.31 -12.88
N THR A 252 25.85 -20.09 -11.58
CA THR A 252 25.08 -20.76 -10.51
C THR A 252 24.01 -19.85 -9.90
N ASN A 253 24.13 -18.54 -10.10
CA ASN A 253 23.19 -17.52 -9.60
C ASN A 253 22.61 -16.69 -10.77
N PRO A 254 21.85 -17.31 -11.69
CA PRO A 254 21.38 -16.63 -12.89
C PRO A 254 20.30 -15.60 -12.60
N TYR A 255 20.24 -14.57 -13.46
CA TYR A 255 19.10 -13.65 -13.55
C TYR A 255 17.84 -14.37 -14.06
N GLY A 256 16.69 -14.16 -13.41
CA GLY A 256 15.43 -14.79 -13.79
C GLY A 256 14.23 -14.33 -12.95
N GLU A 257 13.03 -14.80 -13.29
CA GLU A 257 11.79 -14.46 -12.55
C GLU A 257 11.75 -15.10 -11.15
N GLU A 258 12.39 -16.26 -11.00
CA GLU A 258 12.50 -16.98 -9.75
C GLU A 258 13.90 -16.83 -9.14
N LEU A 259 13.98 -16.85 -7.81
CA LEU A 259 15.26 -16.76 -7.11
C LEU A 259 15.96 -18.11 -7.20
N GLN A 260 16.94 -18.20 -8.10
CA GLN A 260 17.83 -19.36 -8.23
C GLN A 260 19.23 -18.99 -7.77
N GLU A 261 19.65 -19.52 -6.62
CA GLU A 261 20.97 -19.23 -6.06
C GLU A 261 21.61 -20.42 -5.33
N ASP A 262 22.94 -20.41 -5.25
CA ASP A 262 23.73 -21.27 -4.38
C ASP A 262 24.46 -20.48 -3.27
N LEU A 263 24.12 -19.19 -3.09
CA LEU A 263 24.68 -18.34 -2.04
C LEU A 263 24.20 -18.82 -0.64
N PRO A 264 25.11 -18.97 0.34
CA PRO A 264 24.68 -19.16 1.72
C PRO A 264 23.93 -17.94 2.24
N SER A 265 22.96 -18.13 3.14
CA SER A 265 22.12 -17.05 3.68
C SER A 265 22.90 -15.88 4.30
N GLY A 266 24.09 -16.12 4.85
CA GLY A 266 24.96 -15.08 5.40
C GLY A 266 25.84 -14.36 4.37
N PHE A 267 25.90 -14.82 3.13
CA PHE A 267 26.78 -14.26 2.11
C PHE A 267 26.33 -12.87 1.64
N PRO A 268 25.05 -12.63 1.28
CA PRO A 268 24.59 -11.27 0.96
C PRO A 268 24.80 -10.27 2.10
N ALA A 269 24.76 -10.73 3.35
CA ALA A 269 25.00 -9.89 4.53
C ALA A 269 26.43 -9.30 4.58
N LEU A 270 27.42 -9.95 3.94
CA LEU A 270 28.76 -9.41 3.82
C LEU A 270 28.77 -8.10 3.00
N PHE A 271 27.93 -8.03 1.98
CA PHE A 271 27.78 -6.87 1.11
C PHE A 271 26.88 -5.80 1.74
N THR A 272 25.70 -6.19 2.25
CA THR A 272 24.74 -5.24 2.83
C THR A 272 25.26 -4.56 4.09
N SER A 273 26.10 -5.24 4.89
CA SER A 273 26.80 -4.62 6.03
C SER A 273 27.80 -3.53 5.64
N GLU A 274 28.22 -3.48 4.38
CA GLU A 274 29.04 -2.42 3.80
C GLU A 274 28.19 -1.42 2.97
N GLY A 275 26.86 -1.53 3.03
CA GLY A 275 25.93 -0.62 2.36
C GLY A 275 25.72 -0.90 0.86
N TRP A 276 25.99 -2.12 0.41
CA TRP A 276 25.63 -2.58 -0.94
C TRP A 276 24.20 -3.14 -0.94
N GLY A 277 23.49 -2.98 -2.05
CA GLY A 277 22.26 -3.71 -2.35
C GLY A 277 22.54 -5.07 -2.95
N TRP A 278 21.54 -5.94 -2.93
CA TRP A 278 21.59 -7.29 -3.48
C TRP A 278 20.39 -7.54 -4.38
N GLY A 279 20.65 -8.00 -5.61
CA GLY A 279 19.63 -8.22 -6.62
C GLY A 279 18.67 -9.38 -6.35
N GLY A 280 18.98 -10.27 -5.40
CA GLY A 280 18.02 -11.29 -4.94
C GLY A 280 16.83 -10.70 -4.15
N ASN A 281 16.98 -9.48 -3.61
CA ASN A 281 15.90 -8.78 -2.88
C ASN A 281 14.91 -8.04 -3.79
N TRP A 282 15.19 -7.95 -5.09
CA TRP A 282 14.29 -7.32 -6.05
C TRP A 282 12.96 -8.08 -6.15
N VAL A 283 11.86 -7.38 -6.43
CA VAL A 283 10.51 -7.95 -6.25
C VAL A 283 10.09 -8.81 -7.44
N ASN A 284 10.01 -8.24 -8.64
CA ASN A 284 9.45 -8.95 -9.81
C ASN A 284 10.49 -9.76 -10.60
N ILE A 285 11.77 -9.45 -10.46
CA ILE A 285 12.87 -10.15 -11.11
C ILE A 285 13.98 -10.37 -10.11
N LYS A 286 14.70 -11.48 -10.24
CA LYS A 286 15.76 -11.88 -9.33
C LYS A 286 17.09 -11.84 -10.06
N ASP A 287 18.07 -11.18 -9.44
CA ASP A 287 19.45 -11.17 -9.90
C ASP A 287 20.39 -11.52 -8.73
N PRO A 288 20.43 -12.80 -8.30
CA PRO A 288 21.15 -13.20 -7.10
C PRO A 288 22.66 -13.03 -7.21
N MET A 289 23.23 -13.07 -8.42
CA MET A 289 24.64 -12.77 -8.63
C MET A 289 24.98 -11.29 -8.35
N HIS A 290 24.01 -10.39 -8.48
CA HIS A 290 24.23 -8.96 -8.57
C HIS A 290 24.30 -8.24 -7.23
N PHE A 291 25.38 -7.51 -7.01
CA PHE A 291 25.58 -6.62 -5.85
C PHE A 291 25.97 -5.23 -6.32
N SER A 292 25.30 -4.19 -5.81
CA SER A 292 25.52 -2.83 -6.28
C SER A 292 25.55 -1.78 -5.18
N LYS A 293 26.36 -0.74 -5.39
CA LYS A 293 26.38 0.47 -4.57
C LYS A 293 25.41 1.55 -5.05
N TYR A 294 24.76 1.36 -6.19
CA TYR A 294 23.89 2.36 -6.79
C TYR A 294 22.59 2.59 -5.98
N PRO A 295 22.29 3.83 -5.56
CA PRO A 295 21.09 4.16 -4.80
C PRO A 295 19.96 4.73 -5.67
N PRO A 296 18.72 4.78 -5.14
CA PRO A 296 18.14 3.78 -4.24
C PRO A 296 17.74 2.52 -5.02
N ALA A 297 17.65 2.60 -6.35
CA ALA A 297 17.04 1.58 -7.21
C ALA A 297 17.66 0.19 -6.99
N GLU A 298 18.98 0.05 -7.01
CA GLU A 298 19.60 -1.27 -6.84
C GLU A 298 19.84 -1.65 -5.36
N GLY A 299 19.28 -0.90 -4.41
CA GLY A 299 19.35 -1.14 -2.97
C GLY A 299 20.66 -0.71 -2.28
N GLY A 300 21.61 -0.16 -3.04
CA GLY A 300 22.84 0.40 -2.49
C GLY A 300 22.60 1.75 -1.80
N ASN A 301 23.47 2.12 -0.86
CA ASN A 301 23.35 3.40 -0.14
C ASN A 301 24.07 4.58 -0.83
N GLY A 302 24.72 4.36 -1.98
CA GLY A 302 25.42 5.41 -2.73
C GLY A 302 26.65 6.01 -2.06
N GLN A 303 27.09 5.47 -0.92
CA GLN A 303 28.24 5.98 -0.18
C GLN A 303 29.53 5.41 -0.76
N VAL A 304 30.47 6.30 -1.12
CA VAL A 304 31.79 5.95 -1.70
C VAL A 304 32.95 6.60 -0.93
N GLU A 305 34.12 5.98 -0.97
CA GLU A 305 35.31 6.34 -0.20
C GLU A 305 36.47 6.69 -1.15
N LEU A 306 36.75 7.99 -1.32
CA LEU A 306 37.90 8.48 -2.09
C LEU A 306 39.07 8.91 -1.20
#